data_AF-A0A9D5YMK5-F1
#
_entry.id   AF-A0A9D5YMK5-F1
#
_cell.length_a   1.000
_cell.length_b   1.000
_cell.length_c   1.000
_cell.angle_alpha   90.00
_cell.angle_beta   90.00
_cell.angle_gamma   90.00
#
_symmetry.space_group_name_H-M   'P 1'
#
loop_
_entity.id
_entity.type
_entity.pdbx_description
1 polymer ?
#
loop_
_entity_poly.entity_id
_entity_poly.type
_entity_poly.pdbx_seq_one_letter_code
_entity_poly.pdbx_strand_id
1 'polypeptide(L)'
;MAKNKYHSFMLKNRDKGIPNLMLYVGIGNIIVYLFTIFGNADMLYNLLCFDAEKILHGQIWRCVSYIFTYGFGYTGGAISFFLLLISVYFYHWLCKTLESAWGTLRMNIYYCRGVLLTSLVPLLLYLVLDMVLPIYVTPYYLNLSLFLAVATLAPDHQVLIFFVIPIKMRWLALVDIALIIYDMIGYVQQFSVFAIPTWQILLSFGLAPLISLINFGITFGKNALNLLPGVNFSGSKRRREFKRKVDAEPNPDWAKNYRNASGERPYRHKCTVCGRTDTQCPGLEFRYCSRCKGYFCYCIDHINHHTHVE
;
A
#
# COMPACT_ATOMS: atom_id res chain seq x y z
N MET A 1 -17.20 -9.32 -10.63
CA MET A 1 -16.21 -9.88 -11.58
C MET A 1 -15.00 -8.97 -11.87
N ALA A 2 -15.13 -7.64 -11.98
CA ALA A 2 -14.02 -6.73 -12.34
C ALA A 2 -12.83 -6.71 -11.36
N LYS A 3 -13.07 -6.85 -10.04
CA LYS A 3 -12.02 -6.81 -9.01
C LYS A 3 -10.97 -7.92 -9.19
N ASN A 4 -11.38 -9.12 -9.60
CA ASN A 4 -10.46 -10.24 -9.81
C ASN A 4 -9.55 -10.04 -11.03
N LYS A 5 -10.04 -9.39 -12.10
CA LYS A 5 -9.23 -9.10 -13.30
C LYS A 5 -8.14 -8.06 -13.01
N TYR A 6 -8.45 -7.00 -12.27
CA TYR A 6 -7.45 -5.99 -11.88
C TYR A 6 -6.35 -6.57 -11.00
N HIS A 7 -6.71 -7.34 -9.96
CA HIS A 7 -5.72 -7.95 -9.08
C HIS A 7 -4.85 -8.98 -9.83
N SER A 8 -5.44 -9.78 -10.71
CA SER A 8 -4.71 -10.74 -11.55
C SER A 8 -3.75 -10.04 -12.51
N PHE A 9 -4.18 -8.95 -13.17
CA PHE A 9 -3.31 -8.15 -14.05
C PHE A 9 -2.11 -7.57 -13.29
N MET A 10 -2.34 -7.00 -12.11
CA MET A 10 -1.27 -6.40 -11.30
C MET A 10 -0.28 -7.44 -10.78
N LEU A 11 -0.74 -8.66 -10.47
CA LEU A 11 0.14 -9.76 -10.08
C LEU A 11 0.97 -10.27 -11.26
N LYS A 12 0.37 -10.36 -12.46
CA LYS A 12 1.06 -10.80 -13.69
C LYS A 12 2.08 -9.78 -14.18
N ASN A 13 1.86 -8.50 -13.93
CA ASN A 13 2.73 -7.40 -14.38
C ASN A 13 3.51 -6.76 -13.22
N ARG A 14 3.85 -7.54 -12.18
CA ARG A 14 4.46 -7.03 -10.95
C ARG A 14 5.75 -6.24 -11.20
N ASP A 15 6.57 -6.71 -12.14
CA ASP A 15 7.92 -6.20 -12.40
C ASP A 15 7.95 -5.11 -13.49
N LYS A 16 6.79 -4.74 -14.04
CA LYS A 16 6.71 -3.70 -15.08
C LYS A 16 6.68 -2.32 -14.44
N GLY A 17 7.53 -1.41 -14.90
CA GLY A 17 7.56 -0.01 -14.45
C GLY A 17 8.99 0.46 -14.19
N ILE A 18 9.12 1.64 -13.60
CA ILE A 18 10.41 2.21 -13.19
C ILE A 18 10.75 1.66 -11.80
N PRO A 19 11.78 0.81 -11.66
CA PRO A 19 12.19 0.31 -10.36
C PRO A 19 12.89 1.43 -9.58
N ASN A 20 12.72 1.47 -8.25
CA ASN A 20 13.30 2.50 -7.39
C ASN A 20 12.93 3.94 -7.82
N LEU A 21 11.68 4.19 -8.23
CA LEU A 21 11.21 5.52 -8.67
C LEU A 21 11.60 6.65 -7.69
N MET A 22 11.44 6.40 -6.38
CA MET A 22 11.74 7.39 -5.35
C MET A 22 13.24 7.74 -5.27
N LEU A 23 14.14 6.86 -5.72
CA LEU A 23 15.57 7.17 -5.80
C LEU A 23 15.82 8.28 -6.83
N TYR A 24 15.20 8.18 -8.01
CA TYR A 24 15.31 9.22 -9.04
C TYR A 24 14.71 10.55 -8.57
N VAL A 25 13.56 10.49 -7.89
CA VAL A 25 12.94 11.68 -7.28
C VAL A 25 13.85 12.28 -6.22
N GLY A 26 14.47 11.46 -5.38
CA GLY A 26 15.43 11.88 -4.35
C GLY A 26 16.67 12.55 -4.93
N ILE A 27 17.28 11.95 -5.95
CA ILE A 27 18.43 12.53 -6.67
C ILE A 27 18.04 13.87 -7.29
N GLY A 28 16.87 13.95 -7.94
CA GLY A 28 16.37 15.21 -8.49
C GLY A 28 16.21 16.30 -7.43
N ASN A 29 15.71 15.96 -6.24
CA ASN A 29 15.59 16.90 -5.12
C ASN A 29 16.95 17.36 -4.59
N ILE A 30 17.96 16.48 -4.54
CA ILE A 30 19.34 16.83 -4.17
C ILE A 30 19.95 17.77 -5.21
N ILE A 31 19.77 17.49 -6.50
CA ILE A 31 20.26 18.34 -7.59
C ILE A 31 19.61 19.73 -7.49
N VAL A 32 18.28 19.80 -7.36
CA VAL A 32 17.54 21.05 -7.19
C VAL A 32 18.05 21.82 -5.97
N TYR A 33 18.25 21.14 -4.85
CA TYR A 33 18.82 21.74 -3.64
C TYR A 33 20.21 22.35 -3.85
N LEU A 34 21.11 21.64 -4.55
CA LEU A 34 22.44 22.16 -4.87
C LEU A 34 22.34 23.40 -5.75
N PHE A 35 21.47 23.40 -6.76
CA PHE A 35 21.21 24.58 -7.59
C PHE A 35 20.64 25.75 -6.78
N THR A 36 19.80 25.49 -5.77
CA THR A 36 19.28 26.52 -4.87
C THR A 36 20.39 27.18 -4.04
N ILE A 37 21.42 26.43 -3.64
CA ILE A 37 22.56 26.98 -2.88
C ILE A 37 23.50 27.79 -3.78
N PHE A 38 23.79 27.29 -4.97
CA PHE A 38 24.79 27.91 -5.86
C PHE A 38 24.20 28.97 -6.81
N GLY A 39 22.89 29.00 -7.00
CA GLY A 39 22.19 29.91 -7.89
C GLY A 39 21.14 30.78 -7.18
N ASN A 40 20.23 31.37 -7.96
CA ASN A 40 19.09 32.13 -7.42
C ASN A 40 17.98 31.18 -6.97
N ALA A 41 17.94 30.92 -5.66
CA ALA A 41 16.95 30.07 -4.99
C ALA A 41 15.50 30.40 -5.40
N ASP A 42 15.13 31.68 -5.35
CA ASP A 42 13.77 32.13 -5.60
C ASP A 42 13.36 31.92 -7.06
N MET A 43 14.29 32.11 -8.00
CA MET A 43 14.02 31.91 -9.42
C MET A 43 13.76 30.43 -9.73
N LEU A 44 14.59 29.54 -9.17
CA LEU A 44 14.44 28.10 -9.37
C LEU A 44 13.15 27.58 -8.73
N TYR A 45 12.83 28.04 -7.52
CA TYR A 45 11.58 27.70 -6.85
C TYR A 45 10.37 28.16 -7.67
N ASN A 46 10.37 29.42 -8.11
CA ASN A 46 9.29 30.00 -8.90
C ASN A 46 9.13 29.33 -10.27
N LEU A 47 10.13 28.63 -10.80
CA LEU A 47 10.04 27.86 -12.04
C LEU A 47 9.42 26.47 -11.81
N LEU A 48 9.72 25.84 -10.67
CA LEU A 48 9.38 24.46 -10.37
C LEU A 48 8.08 24.32 -9.56
N CYS A 49 7.70 25.35 -8.79
CA CYS A 49 6.53 25.34 -7.94
C CYS A 49 5.24 25.20 -8.75
N PHE A 50 4.23 24.63 -8.11
CA PHE A 50 2.90 24.56 -8.67
C PHE A 50 2.28 25.96 -8.68
N ASP A 51 1.82 26.41 -9.85
CA ASP A 51 1.16 27.68 -10.05
C ASP A 51 0.05 27.48 -11.10
N ALA A 52 -1.21 27.53 -10.65
CA ALA A 52 -2.37 27.21 -11.47
C ALA A 52 -2.54 28.19 -12.64
N GLU A 53 -2.27 29.48 -12.41
CA GLU A 53 -2.38 30.52 -13.44
C GLU A 53 -1.38 30.26 -14.55
N LYS A 54 -0.10 30.01 -14.20
CA LYS A 54 0.95 29.74 -15.19
C LYS A 54 0.76 28.42 -15.92
N ILE A 55 0.14 27.42 -15.28
CA ILE A 55 -0.20 26.15 -15.95
C ILE A 55 -1.24 26.39 -17.05
N LEU A 56 -2.26 27.21 -16.79
CA LEU A 56 -3.27 27.58 -17.79
C LEU A 56 -2.69 28.39 -18.96
N HIS A 57 -1.63 29.15 -18.71
CA HIS A 57 -0.86 29.85 -19.75
C HIS A 57 0.15 28.96 -20.50
N GLY A 58 0.11 27.63 -20.31
CA GLY A 58 0.89 26.66 -21.10
C GLY A 58 2.09 26.03 -20.39
N GLN A 59 2.36 26.35 -19.12
CA GLN A 59 3.47 25.76 -18.34
C GLN A 59 3.08 24.41 -17.70
N ILE A 60 2.73 23.42 -18.53
CA ILE A 60 2.17 22.12 -18.09
C ILE A 60 3.16 21.31 -17.23
N TRP A 61 4.48 21.53 -17.38
CA TRP A 61 5.50 20.82 -16.61
C TRP A 61 5.38 21.04 -15.09
N ARG A 62 4.76 22.15 -14.65
CA ARG A 62 4.50 22.46 -13.22
C ARG A 62 3.62 21.44 -12.52
N CYS A 63 2.81 20.68 -13.26
CA CYS A 63 2.03 19.54 -12.75
C CYS A 63 2.91 18.36 -12.31
N VAL A 64 4.20 18.36 -12.64
CA VAL A 64 5.13 17.29 -12.28
C VAL A 64 6.37 17.83 -11.57
N SER A 65 6.86 19.01 -11.95
CA SER A 65 8.11 19.57 -11.41
C SER A 65 8.05 19.90 -9.91
N TYR A 66 6.86 20.14 -9.35
CA TYR A 66 6.69 20.43 -7.92
C TYR A 66 7.15 19.28 -7.01
N ILE A 67 7.26 18.06 -7.55
CA ILE A 67 7.80 16.91 -6.83
C ILE A 67 9.26 17.14 -6.41
N PHE A 68 10.00 17.93 -7.20
CA PHE A 68 11.39 18.26 -6.94
C PHE A 68 11.57 19.48 -6.03
N THR A 69 10.47 20.07 -5.52
CA THR A 69 10.56 21.22 -4.62
C THR A 69 10.68 20.82 -3.15
N TYR A 70 10.82 19.53 -2.83
CA TYR A 70 10.95 19.06 -1.44
C TYR A 70 12.23 19.60 -0.78
N GLY A 71 13.30 19.77 -1.57
CA GLY A 71 14.58 20.33 -1.12
C GLY A 71 14.49 21.75 -0.56
N PHE A 72 13.54 22.57 -1.02
CA PHE A 72 13.45 23.99 -0.60
C PHE A 72 13.00 24.19 0.84
N GLY A 73 12.43 23.17 1.50
CA GLY A 73 12.11 23.23 2.92
C GLY A 73 13.35 23.22 3.85
N TYR A 74 14.55 22.98 3.30
CA TYR A 74 15.78 22.78 4.05
C TYR A 74 16.77 23.95 3.88
N THR A 75 16.30 25.18 4.10
CA THR A 75 17.08 26.42 3.96
C THR A 75 17.76 26.82 5.28
N GLY A 76 18.88 26.19 5.62
CA GLY A 76 19.56 26.46 6.90
C GLY A 76 21.00 25.97 7.01
N GLY A 77 21.74 25.91 5.90
CA GLY A 77 23.15 25.51 5.88
C GLY A 77 23.38 24.00 5.96
N ALA A 78 24.58 23.59 6.38
CA ALA A 78 25.05 22.20 6.29
C ALA A 78 24.18 21.18 7.08
N ILE A 79 23.60 21.60 8.20
CA ILE A 79 22.71 20.76 9.01
C ILE A 79 21.42 20.46 8.25
N SER A 80 20.83 21.45 7.58
CA SER A 80 19.63 21.27 6.77
C SER A 80 19.87 20.36 5.56
N PHE A 81 21.04 20.48 4.92
CA PHE A 81 21.43 19.54 3.87
C PHE A 81 21.55 18.10 4.38
N PHE A 82 22.14 17.91 5.57
CA PHE A 82 22.22 16.59 6.18
C PHE A 82 20.83 16.02 6.50
N LEU A 83 19.91 16.84 7.02
CA LEU A 83 18.52 16.44 7.26
C LEU A 83 17.76 16.11 5.97
N LEU A 84 18.04 16.84 4.87
CA LEU A 84 17.51 16.51 3.54
C LEU A 84 17.96 15.12 3.11
N LEU A 85 19.25 14.80 3.24
CA LEU A 85 19.78 13.47 2.87
C LEU A 85 19.14 12.35 3.71
N ILE A 86 18.99 12.56 5.02
CA ILE A 86 18.29 11.61 5.89
C ILE A 86 16.84 11.43 5.43
N SER A 87 16.15 12.51 5.11
CA SER A 87 14.76 12.48 4.67
C SER A 87 14.60 11.74 3.33
N VAL A 88 15.45 12.05 2.34
CA VAL A 88 15.47 11.37 1.04
C VAL A 88 15.75 9.88 1.21
N TYR A 89 16.72 9.51 2.05
CA TYR A 89 17.00 8.12 2.38
C TYR A 89 15.79 7.42 3.03
N PHE A 90 15.15 8.08 3.99
CA PHE A 90 13.98 7.55 4.69
C PHE A 90 12.81 7.30 3.72
N TYR A 91 12.47 8.27 2.87
CA TYR A 91 11.40 8.10 1.89
C TYR A 91 11.74 7.08 0.80
N HIS A 92 13.01 6.99 0.40
CA HIS A 92 13.47 5.92 -0.48
C HIS A 92 13.29 4.55 0.17
N TRP A 93 13.67 4.38 1.44
CA TRP A 93 13.49 3.14 2.20
C TRP A 93 12.00 2.75 2.34
N LEU A 94 11.13 3.72 2.64
CA LEU A 94 9.67 3.51 2.68
C LEU A 94 9.13 3.03 1.33
N CYS A 95 9.53 3.69 0.25
CA CYS A 95 9.11 3.35 -1.10
C CYS A 95 9.62 1.98 -1.55
N LYS A 96 10.85 1.63 -1.21
CA LYS A 96 11.41 0.30 -1.49
C LYS A 96 10.66 -0.80 -0.73
N THR A 97 10.24 -0.51 0.50
CA THR A 97 9.38 -1.41 1.28
C THR A 97 8.01 -1.60 0.62
N LEU A 98 7.40 -0.51 0.11
CA LEU A 98 6.15 -0.60 -0.68
C LEU A 98 6.33 -1.37 -1.97
N GLU A 99 7.40 -1.10 -2.71
CA GLU A 99 7.71 -1.73 -3.99
C GLU A 99 7.90 -3.24 -3.82
N SER A 100 8.61 -3.64 -2.77
CA SER A 100 8.76 -5.06 -2.41
C SER A 100 7.41 -5.71 -2.05
N ALA A 101 6.57 -5.02 -1.26
CA ALA A 101 5.27 -5.54 -0.84
C ALA A 101 4.24 -5.65 -1.98
N TRP A 102 4.27 -4.74 -2.95
CA TRP A 102 3.23 -4.58 -3.97
C TRP A 102 3.65 -4.94 -5.40
N GLY A 103 4.93 -4.84 -5.71
CA GLY A 103 5.45 -4.78 -7.08
C GLY A 103 5.63 -3.35 -7.59
N THR A 104 6.60 -3.18 -8.47
CA THR A 104 7.00 -1.94 -9.14
C THR A 104 5.84 -1.26 -9.87
N LEU A 105 4.99 -2.03 -10.57
CA LEU A 105 3.88 -1.43 -11.33
C LEU A 105 2.87 -0.72 -10.43
N ARG A 106 2.44 -1.40 -9.36
CA ARG A 106 1.40 -0.87 -8.49
C ARG A 106 1.90 0.33 -7.71
N MET A 107 3.16 0.32 -7.27
CA MET A 107 3.80 1.46 -6.61
C MET A 107 3.83 2.68 -7.55
N ASN A 108 4.27 2.50 -8.80
CA ASN A 108 4.33 3.58 -9.78
C ASN A 108 2.96 4.17 -10.09
N ILE A 109 1.93 3.32 -10.29
CA ILE A 109 0.55 3.79 -10.48
C ILE A 109 0.07 4.57 -9.26
N TYR A 110 0.36 4.09 -8.04
CA TYR A 110 -0.02 4.78 -6.81
C TYR A 110 0.62 6.17 -6.71
N TYR A 111 1.91 6.27 -7.02
CA TYR A 111 2.65 7.53 -6.99
C TYR A 111 2.18 8.50 -8.06
N CYS A 112 2.13 8.07 -9.34
CA CYS A 112 1.67 8.90 -10.46
C CYS A 112 0.24 9.37 -10.25
N ARG A 113 -0.63 8.51 -9.71
CA ARG A 113 -2.00 8.88 -9.37
C ARG A 113 -2.05 9.95 -8.27
N GLY A 114 -1.20 9.83 -7.25
CA GLY A 114 -1.05 10.86 -6.23
C GLY A 114 -0.68 12.20 -6.85
N VAL A 115 0.37 12.21 -7.68
CA VAL A 115 0.84 13.42 -8.39
C VAL A 115 -0.28 14.04 -9.24
N LEU A 116 -0.98 13.22 -10.02
CA LEU A 116 -2.09 13.67 -10.86
C LEU A 116 -3.24 14.26 -10.03
N LEU A 117 -3.67 13.60 -8.96
CA LEU A 117 -4.72 14.11 -8.09
C LEU A 117 -4.32 15.42 -7.42
N THR A 118 -3.09 15.47 -6.90
CA THR A 118 -2.53 16.65 -6.22
C THR A 118 -2.31 17.83 -7.17
N SER A 119 -2.24 17.61 -8.49
CA SER A 119 -2.16 18.68 -9.49
C SER A 119 -3.52 19.07 -10.08
N LEU A 120 -4.37 18.09 -10.38
CA LEU A 120 -5.66 18.31 -11.04
C LEU A 120 -6.69 18.96 -10.13
N VAL A 121 -6.75 18.57 -8.85
CA VAL A 121 -7.78 19.09 -7.93
C VAL A 121 -7.59 20.59 -7.66
N PRO A 122 -6.38 21.09 -7.34
CA PRO A 122 -6.13 22.53 -7.22
C PRO A 122 -6.41 23.30 -8.51
N LEU A 123 -6.06 22.73 -9.67
CA LEU A 123 -6.30 23.37 -10.97
C LEU A 123 -7.79 23.51 -11.28
N LEU A 124 -8.59 22.46 -11.01
CA LEU A 124 -10.04 22.51 -11.17
C LEU A 124 -10.69 23.51 -10.19
N LEU A 125 -10.20 23.58 -8.95
CA LEU A 125 -10.71 24.55 -7.98
C LEU A 125 -10.38 25.98 -8.38
N TYR A 126 -9.17 26.24 -8.88
CA TYR A 126 -8.79 27.55 -9.39
C TYR A 126 -9.67 27.99 -10.57
N LEU A 127 -10.09 27.06 -11.45
CA LEU A 127 -10.98 27.37 -12.57
C LEU A 127 -12.42 27.68 -12.14
N VAL A 128 -12.89 27.04 -11.06
CA VAL A 128 -14.29 27.12 -10.61
C VAL A 128 -14.50 28.21 -9.56
N LEU A 129 -13.48 28.52 -8.77
CA LEU A 129 -13.55 29.44 -7.64
C LEU A 129 -12.54 30.58 -7.83
N ASP A 130 -13.03 31.82 -7.82
CA ASP A 130 -12.19 33.01 -7.70
C ASP A 130 -11.62 33.12 -6.28
N MET A 131 -10.53 32.40 -6.05
CA MET A 131 -9.84 32.32 -4.77
C MET A 131 -8.90 33.52 -4.57
N VAL A 132 -8.98 34.16 -3.41
CA VAL A 132 -8.07 35.26 -3.03
C VAL A 132 -6.68 34.72 -2.63
N LEU A 133 -6.64 33.52 -2.03
CA LEU A 133 -5.40 32.86 -1.63
C LEU A 133 -4.96 31.83 -2.68
N PRO A 134 -3.66 31.76 -3.01
CA PRO A 134 -3.15 30.70 -3.87
C PRO A 134 -3.26 29.34 -3.15
N ILE A 135 -3.61 28.31 -3.90
CA ILE A 135 -3.68 26.94 -3.37
C ILE A 135 -2.26 26.39 -3.28
N TYR A 136 -1.79 26.11 -2.07
CA TYR A 136 -0.45 25.61 -1.83
C TYR A 136 -0.39 24.10 -2.09
N VAL A 137 0.42 23.71 -3.08
CA VAL A 137 0.69 22.32 -3.39
C VAL A 137 2.12 21.99 -3.01
N THR A 138 2.30 21.04 -2.10
CA THR A 138 3.62 20.63 -1.63
C THR A 138 3.84 19.13 -1.81
N PRO A 139 5.08 18.69 -2.09
CA PRO A 139 5.44 17.28 -2.15
C PRO A 139 5.37 16.59 -0.79
N TYR A 140 5.32 17.34 0.31
CA TYR A 140 5.15 16.81 1.67
C TYR A 140 3.90 15.92 1.79
N TYR A 141 2.76 16.38 1.27
CA TYR A 141 1.52 15.63 1.36
C TYR A 141 1.50 14.39 0.45
N LEU A 142 2.25 14.36 -0.66
CA LEU A 142 2.45 13.13 -1.43
C LEU A 142 3.20 12.08 -0.59
N ASN A 143 4.26 12.51 0.07
CA ASN A 143 5.09 11.70 0.94
C ASN A 143 4.31 11.19 2.17
N LEU A 144 3.40 11.99 2.72
CA LEU A 144 2.44 11.57 3.74
C LEU A 144 1.61 10.35 3.27
N SER A 145 1.09 10.37 2.04
CA SER A 145 0.27 9.26 1.52
C SER A 145 1.06 7.95 1.48
N LEU A 146 2.34 8.03 1.09
CA LEU A 146 3.27 6.91 1.06
C LEU A 146 3.60 6.41 2.46
N PHE A 147 3.81 7.33 3.39
CA PHE A 147 4.09 7.00 4.78
C PHE A 147 2.90 6.26 5.42
N LEU A 148 1.68 6.76 5.24
CA LEU A 148 0.45 6.11 5.70
C LEU A 148 0.26 4.72 5.06
N ALA A 149 0.60 4.58 3.78
CA ALA A 149 0.58 3.29 3.08
C ALA A 149 1.52 2.26 3.73
N VAL A 150 2.76 2.65 4.04
CA VAL A 150 3.72 1.75 4.73
C VAL A 150 3.23 1.44 6.14
N ALA A 151 2.80 2.44 6.89
CA ALA A 151 2.33 2.26 8.26
C ALA A 151 1.12 1.32 8.35
N THR A 152 0.29 1.26 7.30
CA THR A 152 -0.83 0.31 7.22
C THR A 152 -0.39 -1.12 6.88
N LEU A 153 0.68 -1.28 6.09
CA LEU A 153 1.21 -2.60 5.72
C LEU A 153 2.05 -3.22 6.82
N ALA A 154 2.86 -2.41 7.50
CA ALA A 154 3.79 -2.84 8.53
C ALA A 154 3.64 -1.98 9.81
N PRO A 155 2.49 -2.02 10.50
CA PRO A 155 2.20 -1.14 11.64
C PRO A 155 3.10 -1.39 12.85
N ASP A 156 3.60 -2.62 13.02
CA ASP A 156 4.50 -3.00 14.12
C ASP A 156 5.99 -2.85 13.78
N HIS A 157 6.34 -2.45 12.55
CA HIS A 157 7.73 -2.14 12.21
C HIS A 157 8.21 -0.96 13.06
N GLN A 158 9.42 -1.05 13.60
CA GLN A 158 10.01 -0.02 14.44
C GLN A 158 10.97 0.84 13.63
N VAL A 159 10.86 2.15 13.77
CA VAL A 159 11.83 3.12 13.26
C VAL A 159 12.53 3.72 14.47
N LEU A 160 13.86 3.70 14.43
CA LEU A 160 14.70 4.24 15.49
C LEU A 160 14.84 5.75 15.28
N ILE A 161 14.15 6.54 16.09
CA ILE A 161 14.33 8.00 16.07
C ILE A 161 15.68 8.32 16.71
N PHE A 162 16.50 9.09 15.98
CA PHE A 162 17.88 9.45 16.37
C PHE A 162 18.76 8.27 16.79
N PHE A 163 18.47 7.06 16.28
CA PHE A 163 19.14 5.81 16.68
C PHE A 163 18.94 5.40 18.16
N VAL A 164 18.08 6.09 18.93
CA VAL A 164 17.89 5.83 20.37
C VAL A 164 16.51 5.25 20.67
N ILE A 165 15.43 5.87 20.19
CA ILE A 165 14.07 5.51 20.62
C ILE A 165 13.37 4.70 19.51
N PRO A 166 13.11 3.39 19.71
CA PRO A 166 12.33 2.61 18.76
C PRO A 166 10.84 2.95 18.86
N ILE A 167 10.29 3.60 17.84
CA ILE A 167 8.86 3.92 17.76
C ILE A 167 8.22 3.10 16.65
N LYS A 168 7.05 2.51 16.94
CA LYS A 168 6.28 1.78 15.92
C LYS A 168 5.69 2.73 14.88
N MET A 169 5.71 2.31 13.62
CA MET A 169 5.20 3.07 12.48
C MET A 169 3.76 3.56 12.65
N ARG A 170 2.89 2.76 13.29
CA ARG A 170 1.50 3.18 13.56
C ARG A 170 1.39 4.44 14.42
N TRP A 171 2.28 4.60 15.41
CA TRP A 171 2.27 5.77 16.28
C TRP A 171 2.77 7.00 15.54
N LEU A 172 3.82 6.84 14.74
CA LEU A 172 4.34 7.92 13.91
C LEU A 172 3.30 8.41 12.90
N ALA A 173 2.56 7.51 12.26
CA ALA A 173 1.46 7.85 11.36
C ALA A 173 0.34 8.64 12.07
N LEU A 174 -0.03 8.25 13.29
CA LEU A 174 -1.04 8.97 14.07
C LEU A 174 -0.55 10.36 14.51
N VAL A 175 0.71 10.47 14.92
CA VAL A 175 1.33 11.75 15.26
C VAL A 175 1.39 12.67 14.05
N ASP A 176 1.78 12.17 12.88
CA ASP A 176 1.84 12.95 11.63
C ASP A 176 0.44 13.49 11.24
N ILE A 177 -0.59 12.65 11.31
CA ILE A 177 -1.99 13.11 11.12
C ILE A 177 -2.39 14.17 12.15
N ALA A 178 -2.03 13.99 13.42
CA ALA A 178 -2.34 14.95 14.48
C ALA A 178 -1.63 16.30 14.27
N LEU A 179 -0.37 16.29 13.83
CA LEU A 179 0.38 17.49 13.50
C LEU A 179 -0.26 18.26 12.34
N ILE A 180 -0.71 17.57 11.30
CA ILE A 180 -1.42 18.21 10.17
C ILE A 180 -2.72 18.88 10.64
N ILE A 181 -3.48 18.24 11.52
CA ILE A 181 -4.70 18.82 12.08
C ILE A 181 -4.36 20.05 12.92
N TYR A 182 -3.31 19.97 13.74
CA TYR A 182 -2.84 21.09 14.55
C TYR A 182 -2.41 22.29 13.68
N ASP A 183 -1.60 22.05 12.64
CA ASP A 183 -1.16 23.08 11.70
C ASP A 183 -2.37 23.71 10.99
N MET A 184 -3.34 22.90 10.58
CA MET A 184 -4.57 23.39 9.95
C MET A 184 -5.36 24.33 10.87
N ILE A 185 -5.46 24.01 12.16
CA ILE A 185 -6.10 24.88 13.15
C ILE A 185 -5.29 26.17 13.31
N GLY A 186 -3.97 26.08 13.37
CA GLY A 186 -3.07 27.23 13.42
C GLY A 186 -3.25 28.18 12.24
N TYR A 187 -3.33 27.65 11.01
CA TYR A 187 -3.59 28.47 9.82
C TYR A 187 -4.96 29.13 9.87
N VAL A 188 -6.01 28.43 10.32
CA VAL A 188 -7.34 29.04 10.47
C VAL A 188 -7.29 30.20 11.46
N GLN A 189 -6.64 30.03 12.61
CA GLN A 189 -6.49 31.10 13.61
C GLN A 189 -5.71 32.30 13.05
N GLN A 190 -4.53 32.05 12.46
CA GLN A 190 -3.67 33.12 11.92
C GLN A 190 -4.36 33.90 10.79
N PHE A 191 -5.01 33.21 9.84
CA PHE A 191 -5.62 33.86 8.69
C PHE A 191 -7.00 34.46 8.97
N SER A 192 -7.71 33.98 10.01
CA SER A 192 -8.98 34.56 10.44
C SER A 192 -8.87 36.03 10.88
N VAL A 193 -7.68 36.46 11.34
CA VAL A 193 -7.39 37.86 11.70
C VAL A 193 -7.48 38.79 10.48
N PHE A 194 -7.24 38.27 9.27
CA PHE A 194 -7.28 39.04 8.02
C PHE A 194 -8.67 39.07 7.36
N ALA A 195 -9.75 38.71 8.08
CA ALA A 195 -11.13 38.66 7.60
C ALA A 195 -11.35 37.77 6.35
N ILE A 196 -10.44 36.81 6.10
CA ILE A 196 -10.57 35.84 5.01
C ILE A 196 -11.61 34.78 5.42
N PRO A 197 -12.55 34.41 4.55
CA PRO A 197 -13.53 33.39 4.86
C PRO A 197 -12.86 32.05 5.23
N THR A 198 -13.32 31.44 6.32
CA THR A 198 -12.74 30.18 6.85
C THR A 198 -12.70 29.06 5.82
N TRP A 199 -13.71 28.98 4.95
CA TRP A 199 -13.77 27.99 3.88
C TRP A 199 -12.65 28.17 2.83
N GLN A 200 -12.23 29.40 2.52
CA GLN A 200 -11.11 29.67 1.60
C GLN A 200 -9.78 29.25 2.22
N ILE A 201 -9.60 29.48 3.52
CA ILE A 201 -8.40 29.05 4.26
C ILE A 201 -8.31 27.52 4.26
N LEU A 202 -9.41 26.83 4.58
CA LEU A 202 -9.47 25.37 4.57
C LEU A 202 -9.23 24.78 3.17
N LEU A 203 -9.70 25.43 2.11
CA LEU A 203 -9.41 25.00 0.73
C LEU A 203 -7.94 25.24 0.34
N SER A 204 -7.32 26.32 0.83
CA SER A 204 -5.94 26.64 0.45
C SER A 204 -4.91 25.75 1.15
N PHE A 205 -5.14 25.44 2.43
CA PHE A 205 -4.19 24.68 3.28
C PHE A 205 -4.65 23.25 3.60
N GLY A 206 -5.95 23.01 3.70
CA GLY A 206 -6.51 21.69 4.03
C GLY A 206 -6.69 20.77 2.83
N LEU A 207 -6.68 21.28 1.60
CA LEU A 207 -6.93 20.48 0.41
C LEU A 207 -5.82 19.47 0.11
N ALA A 208 -4.56 19.89 0.19
CA ALA A 208 -3.42 19.02 -0.09
C ALA A 208 -3.35 17.78 0.84
N PRO A 209 -3.51 17.89 2.17
CA PRO A 209 -3.60 16.72 3.03
C PRO A 209 -4.86 15.88 2.77
N LEU A 210 -6.00 16.50 2.45
CA LEU A 210 -7.21 15.76 2.07
C LEU A 210 -7.00 14.92 0.80
N ILE A 211 -6.35 15.47 -0.24
CA ILE A 211 -6.04 14.73 -1.47
C ILE A 211 -5.12 13.54 -1.17
N SER A 212 -4.12 13.74 -0.30
CA SER A 212 -3.24 12.67 0.16
C SER A 212 -4.01 11.54 0.85
N LEU A 213 -4.93 11.90 1.76
CA LEU A 213 -5.81 10.95 2.44
C LEU A 213 -6.78 10.26 1.48
N ILE A 214 -7.26 10.94 0.44
CA ILE A 214 -8.09 10.34 -0.62
C ILE A 214 -7.28 9.34 -1.44
N ASN A 215 -6.04 9.68 -1.83
CA ASN A 215 -5.17 8.77 -2.57
C ASN A 215 -4.89 7.50 -1.75
N PHE A 216 -4.57 7.67 -0.47
CA PHE A 216 -4.43 6.59 0.51
C PHE A 216 -5.73 5.78 0.66
N GLY A 217 -6.87 6.43 0.92
CA GLY A 217 -8.16 5.82 1.18
C GLY A 217 -8.68 4.99 0.01
N ILE A 218 -8.38 5.36 -1.23
CA ILE A 218 -8.81 4.57 -2.40
C ILE A 218 -8.03 3.24 -2.50
N THR A 219 -6.80 3.21 -2.00
CA THR A 219 -5.97 1.99 -2.00
C THR A 219 -6.17 1.16 -0.73
N PHE A 220 -6.32 1.82 0.42
CA PHE A 220 -6.30 1.21 1.75
C PHE A 220 -7.57 1.40 2.56
N GLY A 221 -8.64 2.02 2.07
CA GLY A 221 -9.79 2.43 2.90
C GLY A 221 -10.41 1.31 3.74
N LYS A 222 -10.35 0.04 3.30
CA LYS A 222 -10.82 -1.12 4.08
C LYS A 222 -9.83 -1.63 5.12
N ASN A 223 -8.54 -1.33 4.95
CA ASN A 223 -7.43 -1.74 5.81
C ASN A 223 -6.87 -0.57 6.65
N ALA A 224 -7.30 0.67 6.41
CA ALA A 224 -6.85 1.86 7.14
C ALA A 224 -7.14 1.75 8.65
N LEU A 225 -8.20 1.04 9.03
CA LEU A 225 -8.53 0.73 10.42
C LEU A 225 -7.44 -0.09 11.13
N ASN A 226 -6.55 -0.79 10.41
CA ASN A 226 -5.41 -1.48 11.02
C ASN A 226 -4.35 -0.53 11.61
N LEU A 227 -4.40 0.77 11.30
CA LEU A 227 -3.56 1.78 11.95
C LEU A 227 -3.95 2.00 13.42
N LEU A 228 -5.23 1.79 13.77
CA LEU A 228 -5.71 2.00 15.13
C LEU A 228 -5.25 0.87 16.06
N PRO A 229 -4.64 1.20 17.21
CA PRO A 229 -4.23 0.19 18.18
C PRO A 229 -5.43 -0.63 18.66
N GLY A 230 -5.34 -1.96 18.57
CA GLY A 230 -6.39 -2.90 18.99
C GLY A 230 -7.31 -3.39 17.87
N VAL A 231 -7.25 -2.81 16.66
CA VAL A 231 -8.14 -3.18 15.54
C VAL A 231 -7.35 -3.95 14.47
N ASN A 232 -7.37 -5.29 14.51
CA ASN A 232 -6.72 -6.13 13.50
C ASN A 232 -7.72 -6.68 12.48
N PHE A 233 -8.24 -5.84 11.59
CA PHE A 233 -9.29 -6.23 10.64
C PHE A 233 -8.80 -7.23 9.59
N SER A 234 -7.58 -7.03 9.05
CA SER A 234 -7.00 -7.90 8.01
C SER A 234 -6.54 -9.25 8.55
N GLY A 235 -5.88 -9.26 9.72
CA GLY A 235 -5.45 -10.49 10.40
C GLY A 235 -6.63 -11.32 10.92
N SER A 236 -7.67 -10.65 11.47
CA SER A 236 -8.89 -11.31 11.94
C SER A 236 -9.62 -12.02 10.81
N LYS A 237 -9.73 -11.42 9.63
CA LYS A 237 -10.41 -12.04 8.48
C LYS A 237 -9.67 -13.27 7.95
N ARG A 238 -8.36 -13.19 7.75
CA ARG A 238 -7.56 -14.34 7.30
C ARG A 238 -7.55 -15.47 8.34
N ARG A 239 -7.45 -15.13 9.63
CA ARG A 239 -7.53 -16.11 10.72
C ARG A 239 -8.91 -16.76 10.81
N ARG A 240 -9.98 -15.99 10.60
CA ARG A 240 -11.37 -16.50 10.56
C ARG A 240 -11.63 -17.36 9.34
N GLU A 241 -11.10 -17.01 8.17
CA GLU A 241 -11.18 -17.84 6.96
C GLU A 241 -10.36 -19.14 7.10
N PHE A 242 -9.16 -19.07 7.65
CA PHE A 242 -8.34 -20.25 7.93
C PHE A 242 -9.01 -21.15 8.97
N LYS A 243 -9.45 -20.58 10.09
CA LYS A 243 -10.19 -21.30 11.13
C LYS A 243 -11.46 -21.94 10.55
N ARG A 244 -12.22 -21.22 9.72
CA ARG A 244 -13.39 -21.79 9.02
C ARG A 244 -13.05 -22.92 8.04
N LYS A 245 -11.83 -22.94 7.45
CA LYS A 245 -11.37 -24.04 6.60
C LYS A 245 -10.85 -25.24 7.41
N VAL A 246 -10.25 -24.99 8.57
CA VAL A 246 -9.76 -26.04 9.49
C VAL A 246 -10.90 -26.68 10.25
N ASP A 247 -11.85 -25.88 10.73
CA ASP A 247 -13.05 -26.30 11.46
C ASP A 247 -14.18 -26.76 10.50
N ALA A 248 -13.95 -26.75 9.18
CA ALA A 248 -14.91 -27.33 8.24
C ALA A 248 -14.85 -28.84 8.36
N GLU A 249 -15.96 -29.46 8.79
CA GLU A 249 -16.09 -30.91 8.79
C GLU A 249 -15.78 -31.49 7.40
N PRO A 250 -15.00 -32.59 7.31
CA PRO A 250 -14.73 -33.25 6.04
C PRO A 250 -16.05 -33.65 5.39
N ASN A 251 -16.39 -33.06 4.25
CA ASN A 251 -17.60 -33.44 3.51
C ASN A 251 -17.45 -34.90 3.03
N PRO A 252 -18.26 -35.86 3.50
CA PRO A 252 -18.19 -37.25 3.06
C PRO A 252 -18.52 -37.39 1.57
N ASP A 253 -19.32 -36.47 1.02
CA ASP A 253 -19.77 -36.44 -0.38
C ASP A 253 -18.92 -35.51 -1.26
N TRP A 254 -17.66 -35.22 -0.89
CA TRP A 254 -16.82 -34.24 -1.60
C TRP A 254 -16.63 -34.54 -3.11
N ALA A 255 -16.67 -35.81 -3.51
CA ALA A 255 -16.48 -36.25 -4.90
C ALA A 255 -17.79 -36.35 -5.72
N LYS A 256 -18.96 -36.10 -5.12
CA LYS A 256 -20.29 -36.34 -5.74
C LYS A 256 -20.55 -35.47 -6.98
N ASN A 257 -20.03 -34.24 -6.98
CA ASN A 257 -20.20 -33.27 -8.06
C ASN A 257 -19.01 -33.19 -9.02
N TYR A 258 -18.01 -34.06 -8.85
CA TYR A 258 -16.83 -34.06 -9.72
C TYR A 258 -17.15 -34.70 -11.07
N ARG A 259 -16.85 -33.99 -12.16
CA ARG A 259 -17.03 -34.47 -13.54
C ARG A 259 -15.71 -34.34 -14.29
N ASN A 260 -15.18 -35.45 -14.79
CA ASN A 260 -14.05 -35.48 -15.71
C ASN A 260 -14.49 -36.10 -17.06
N ALA A 261 -13.65 -35.94 -18.09
CA ALA A 261 -13.92 -36.49 -19.42
C ALA A 261 -14.04 -38.04 -19.42
N SER A 262 -13.40 -38.71 -18.45
CA SER A 262 -13.39 -40.18 -18.32
C SER A 262 -14.55 -40.75 -17.49
N GLY A 263 -15.38 -39.92 -16.86
CA GLY A 263 -16.49 -40.34 -15.98
C GLY A 263 -16.07 -40.94 -14.63
N GLU A 264 -14.77 -41.11 -14.35
CA GLU A 264 -14.27 -41.68 -13.10
C GLU A 264 -14.26 -40.65 -11.96
N ARG A 265 -14.84 -41.03 -10.81
CA ARG A 265 -14.79 -40.19 -9.60
C ARG A 265 -13.39 -40.27 -8.97
N PRO A 266 -12.78 -39.14 -8.61
CA PRO A 266 -11.50 -39.13 -7.90
C PRO A 266 -11.69 -39.73 -6.52
N TYR A 267 -10.80 -40.65 -6.14
CA TYR A 267 -10.80 -41.33 -4.84
C TYR A 267 -9.56 -40.91 -4.03
N ARG A 268 -9.65 -40.88 -2.69
CA ARG A 268 -8.46 -40.69 -1.83
C ARG A 268 -7.88 -42.02 -1.39
N HIS A 269 -8.75 -42.99 -1.12
CA HIS A 269 -8.35 -44.30 -0.62
C HIS A 269 -8.90 -45.38 -1.55
N LYS A 270 -8.04 -46.33 -1.91
CA LYS A 270 -8.38 -47.51 -2.70
C LYS A 270 -7.73 -48.72 -2.07
N CYS A 271 -8.51 -49.75 -1.79
CA CYS A 271 -7.97 -51.00 -1.27
C CYS A 271 -7.14 -51.70 -2.36
N THR A 272 -5.92 -52.09 -2.03
CA THR A 272 -5.00 -52.80 -2.95
C THR A 272 -5.46 -54.23 -3.27
N VAL A 273 -6.22 -54.86 -2.37
CA VAL A 273 -6.70 -56.25 -2.53
C VAL A 273 -7.98 -56.31 -3.34
N CYS A 274 -9.02 -55.56 -2.95
CA CYS A 274 -10.35 -55.65 -3.58
C CYS A 274 -10.72 -54.46 -4.49
N GLY A 275 -9.87 -53.43 -4.57
CA GLY A 275 -10.10 -52.28 -5.45
C GLY A 275 -11.21 -51.31 -5.03
N ARG A 276 -11.96 -51.58 -3.94
CA ARG A 276 -12.98 -50.67 -3.41
C ARG A 276 -12.39 -49.32 -3.06
N THR A 277 -13.11 -48.25 -3.39
CA THR A 277 -12.69 -46.86 -3.10
C THR A 277 -13.57 -46.20 -2.04
N ASP A 278 -13.04 -45.18 -1.38
CA ASP A 278 -13.78 -44.33 -0.43
C ASP A 278 -15.03 -43.68 -1.06
N THR A 279 -14.98 -43.39 -2.36
CA THR A 279 -16.11 -42.84 -3.12
C THR A 279 -17.20 -43.84 -3.47
N GLN A 280 -16.88 -45.13 -3.55
CA GLN A 280 -17.85 -46.20 -3.83
C GLN A 280 -18.48 -46.73 -2.53
N CYS A 281 -17.74 -46.73 -1.42
CA CYS A 281 -18.21 -47.21 -0.12
C CYS A 281 -17.89 -46.17 0.99
N PRO A 282 -18.70 -45.11 1.15
CA PRO A 282 -18.41 -44.00 2.07
C PRO A 282 -18.34 -44.39 3.57
N GLY A 283 -18.98 -45.49 3.96
CA GLY A 283 -19.01 -45.98 5.35
C GLY A 283 -17.91 -46.98 5.69
N LEU A 284 -17.03 -47.32 4.74
CA LEU A 284 -15.97 -48.32 4.96
C LEU A 284 -14.68 -47.62 5.40
N GLU A 285 -14.09 -48.05 6.53
CA GLU A 285 -12.81 -47.51 6.97
C GLU A 285 -11.65 -48.07 6.14
N PHE A 286 -10.76 -47.16 5.73
CA PHE A 286 -9.52 -47.48 5.03
C PHE A 286 -8.32 -47.13 5.92
N ARG A 287 -7.34 -48.03 5.99
CA ARG A 287 -6.15 -47.89 6.84
C ARG A 287 -4.91 -48.32 6.08
N TYR A 288 -3.75 -47.79 6.49
CA TYR A 288 -2.45 -48.16 5.93
C TYR A 288 -1.79 -49.22 6.80
N CYS A 289 -1.19 -50.23 6.17
CA CYS A 289 -0.40 -51.20 6.91
C CYS A 289 0.98 -50.61 7.24
N SER A 290 1.38 -50.63 8.51
CA SER A 290 2.70 -50.16 8.95
C SER A 290 3.85 -51.13 8.61
N ARG A 291 3.53 -52.38 8.26
CA ARG A 291 4.51 -53.43 7.95
C ARG A 291 4.84 -53.56 6.46
N CYS A 292 3.95 -53.10 5.58
CA CYS A 292 4.21 -53.11 4.15
C CYS A 292 5.18 -51.99 3.77
N LYS A 293 6.07 -52.25 2.80
CA LYS A 293 7.01 -51.24 2.30
C LYS A 293 6.32 -50.31 1.31
N GLY A 294 5.79 -49.20 1.82
CA GLY A 294 5.17 -48.15 1.02
C GLY A 294 3.76 -47.80 1.50
N TYR A 295 3.10 -46.90 0.79
CA TYR A 295 1.78 -46.39 1.14
C TYR A 295 0.66 -47.24 0.52
N PHE A 296 0.53 -48.49 0.97
CA PHE A 296 -0.54 -49.37 0.55
C PHE A 296 -1.75 -49.26 1.49
N CYS A 297 -2.89 -48.92 0.90
CA CYS A 297 -4.14 -48.71 1.61
C CYS A 297 -5.01 -49.98 1.54
N TYR A 298 -5.59 -50.38 2.67
CA TYR A 298 -6.44 -51.56 2.81
C TYR A 298 -7.76 -51.17 3.47
N CYS A 299 -8.87 -51.82 3.10
CA CYS A 299 -10.12 -51.70 3.84
C CYS A 299 -10.07 -52.52 5.14
N ILE A 300 -10.98 -52.23 6.08
CA ILE A 300 -11.06 -52.93 7.38
C ILE A 300 -11.12 -54.46 7.26
N ASP A 301 -11.75 -54.97 6.19
CA ASP A 301 -11.87 -56.41 5.94
C ASP A 301 -10.53 -57.07 5.51
N HIS A 302 -9.62 -56.31 4.89
CA HIS A 302 -8.39 -56.85 4.28
C HIS A 302 -7.10 -56.44 5.02
N ILE A 303 -7.16 -55.46 5.93
CA ILE A 303 -5.96 -55.01 6.66
C ILE A 303 -5.33 -56.12 7.52
N ASN A 304 -6.10 -57.08 8.02
CA ASN A 304 -5.57 -58.14 8.90
C ASN A 304 -5.21 -59.44 8.16
N HIS A 305 -5.59 -59.58 6.88
CA HIS A 305 -5.45 -60.84 6.14
C HIS A 305 -4.73 -60.68 4.79
N HIS A 306 -4.07 -59.54 4.55
CA HIS A 306 -3.29 -59.33 3.34
C HIS A 306 -1.87 -59.92 3.45
N THR A 307 -1.30 -60.29 2.32
CA THR A 307 0.12 -60.57 2.20
C THR A 307 0.89 -59.25 2.25
N HIS A 308 1.88 -59.15 3.12
CA HIS A 308 2.71 -57.96 3.21
C HIS A 308 3.53 -57.83 1.93
N VAL A 309 3.54 -56.61 1.37
CA VAL A 309 4.38 -56.27 0.22
C VAL A 309 5.73 -55.81 0.77
N GLU A 310 6.78 -56.54 0.44
CA GLU A 310 8.17 -56.26 0.84
C GLU A 310 8.85 -55.16 0.03
#